data_AF-A0AAW7I352-F1
#
_entry.id   AF-A0AAW7I352-F1
#
_cell.length_a   1.000
_cell.length_b   1.000
_cell.length_c   1.000
_cell.angle_alpha   90.00
_cell.angle_beta   90.00
_cell.angle_gamma   90.00
#
_symmetry.space_group_name_H-M   'P 1'
#
loop_
_entity.id
_entity.type
_entity.pdbx_description
1 polymer ?
#
loop_
_entity_poly.entity_id
_entity_poly.type
_entity_poly.pdbx_seq_one_letter_code
_entity_poly.pdbx_strand_id
1 'polypeptide(L)'
;MIPLIPALAALAVQQGPTLIRGIASLFGGSGRDTANKVADMVEQVSGIGFTAEQQQANIEQQLSRLSPEAIADLQMLQVKMEREQTRRLELQLADQQSEQATTQQTIREGDTNHDEYVRHTRPLMARQSWQAGALYIVLFTVLSAFGKGPGPDVEMAMLMLTPAWAYMGLRTLDGFAPHPKASGQKVGAVITGTVSKLLTRGK
;
A
#
# COMPACT_ATOMS: atom_id res chain seq x y z
N MET A 1 23.70 2.11 7.68
CA MET A 1 22.82 2.92 8.55
C MET A 1 22.45 4.15 7.74
N ILE A 2 21.16 4.41 7.54
CA ILE A 2 20.72 5.65 6.88
C ILE A 2 21.14 6.80 7.80
N PRO A 3 21.79 7.87 7.28
CA PRO A 3 22.11 9.02 8.10
C PRO A 3 20.83 9.61 8.71
N LEU A 4 20.83 9.82 10.02
CA LEU A 4 19.67 10.23 10.83
C LEU A 4 18.96 11.47 10.25
N ILE A 5 19.75 12.46 9.85
CA ILE A 5 19.27 13.78 9.44
C ILE A 5 18.52 13.72 8.10
N PRO A 6 19.05 13.11 7.01
CA PRO A 6 18.31 12.87 5.77
C PRO A 6 17.04 12.05 5.96
N ALA A 7 17.07 11.02 6.82
CA ALA A 7 15.90 10.18 7.09
C ALA A 7 14.78 11.00 7.73
N LEU A 8 15.12 11.80 8.75
CA LEU A 8 14.17 12.69 9.43
C LEU A 8 13.62 13.76 8.50
N ALA A 9 14.45 14.37 7.66
CA ALA A 9 14.03 15.38 6.70
C ALA A 9 13.04 14.82 5.67
N ALA A 10 13.32 13.65 5.10
CA ALA A 10 12.41 12.97 4.18
C ALA A 10 11.07 12.63 4.85
N LEU A 11 11.13 12.12 6.08
CA LEU A 11 9.96 11.70 6.82
C LEU A 11 9.11 12.89 7.29
N ALA A 12 9.76 14.01 7.63
CA ALA A 12 9.11 15.26 7.99
C ALA A 12 8.39 15.93 6.81
N VAL A 13 9.00 15.92 5.62
CA VAL A 13 8.36 16.41 4.38
C VAL A 13 7.17 15.52 3.99
N GLN A 14 7.29 14.20 4.13
CA GLN A 14 6.22 13.27 3.79
C GLN A 14 5.01 13.37 4.71
N GLN A 15 5.21 13.60 6.00
CA GLN A 15 4.14 13.59 7.00
C GLN A 15 3.57 14.98 7.32
N GLY A 16 4.34 16.04 7.04
CA GLY A 16 3.92 17.43 7.26
C GLY A 16 3.96 17.89 8.72
N PRO A 17 3.83 19.21 8.96
CA PRO A 17 4.06 19.83 10.27
C PRO A 17 3.00 19.44 11.31
N THR A 18 1.75 19.17 10.89
CA THR A 18 0.65 18.81 11.80
C THR A 18 0.89 17.49 12.53
N LEU A 19 1.45 16.49 11.84
CA LEU A 19 1.76 15.20 12.45
C LEU A 19 2.94 15.32 13.42
N ILE A 20 3.95 16.11 13.06
CA ILE A 20 5.11 16.39 13.93
C ILE A 20 4.65 17.10 15.21
N ARG A 21 3.76 18.09 15.12
CA ARG A 21 3.14 18.75 16.29
C ARG A 21 2.29 17.79 17.13
N GLY A 22 1.55 16.88 16.49
CA GLY A 22 0.82 15.81 17.17
C GLY A 22 1.74 14.91 17.99
N ILE A 23 2.89 14.51 17.44
CA ILE A 23 3.89 13.70 18.15
C ILE A 23 4.66 14.55 19.18
N ALA A 24 4.91 15.83 18.90
CA ALA A 24 5.49 16.78 19.86
C ALA A 24 4.64 16.89 21.12
N SER A 25 3.31 16.79 20.98
CA SER A 25 2.41 16.79 22.14
C SER A 25 2.57 15.58 23.07
N LEU A 26 3.15 14.49 22.56
CA LEU A 26 3.48 13.26 23.29
C LEU A 26 4.89 13.27 23.89
N PHE A 27 5.63 14.38 23.73
CA PHE A 27 6.92 14.62 24.37
C PHE A 27 6.75 15.64 25.50
N GLY A 28 7.48 15.44 26.60
CA GLY A 28 7.62 16.41 27.68
C GLY A 28 8.98 17.11 27.61
N GLY A 29 9.05 18.35 28.11
CA GLY A 29 10.30 19.10 28.23
C GLY A 29 10.98 19.42 26.89
N SER A 30 12.32 19.32 26.83
CA SER A 30 13.15 19.71 25.69
C SER A 30 12.80 19.01 24.37
N GLY A 31 12.36 17.75 24.42
CA GLY A 31 11.97 16.99 23.23
C GLY A 31 10.75 17.55 22.52
N ARG A 32 9.84 18.22 23.24
CA ARG A 32 8.69 18.92 22.65
C ARG A 32 9.13 20.17 21.89
N ASP A 33 10.07 20.92 22.45
CA ASP A 33 10.58 22.15 21.83
C ASP A 33 11.38 21.84 20.58
N THR A 34 12.19 20.78 20.60
CA THR A 34 12.91 20.30 19.42
C THR A 34 11.94 19.83 18.33
N ALA A 35 10.90 19.07 18.67
CA ALA A 35 9.90 18.62 17.70
C ALA A 35 9.06 19.78 17.12
N ASN A 36 8.69 20.77 17.92
CA ASN A 36 8.00 21.97 17.43
C ASN A 36 8.89 22.79 16.48
N LYS A 37 10.18 22.95 16.80
CA LYS A 37 11.14 23.59 15.88
C LYS A 37 11.23 22.87 14.54
N VAL A 38 11.26 21.54 14.53
CA VAL A 38 11.25 20.76 13.28
C VAL A 38 9.93 20.97 12.52
N ALA A 39 8.79 21.01 13.22
CA ALA A 39 7.51 21.31 12.58
C ALA A 39 7.49 22.72 11.95
N ASP A 40 8.03 23.71 12.64
CA ASP A 40 8.11 25.09 12.14
C ASP A 40 9.04 25.20 10.92
N MET A 41 10.16 24.46 10.90
CA MET A 41 11.04 24.34 9.72
C MET A 41 10.30 23.75 8.52
N VAL A 42 9.50 22.69 8.73
CA VAL A 42 8.72 22.05 7.66
C VAL A 42 7.61 22.97 7.16
N GLU A 43 6.94 23.71 8.05
CA GLU A 43 5.90 24.68 7.69
C GLU A 43 6.48 25.85 6.87
N GLN A 44 7.64 26.37 7.28
CA GLN A 44 8.34 27.44 6.56
C GLN A 44 8.78 26.99 5.15
N VAL A 45 9.27 25.75 5.03
CA VAL A 45 9.79 25.20 3.76
C VAL A 45 8.65 24.76 2.82
N SER A 46 7.54 24.27 3.36
CA SER A 46 6.35 23.87 2.58
C SER A 46 5.52 25.05 2.08
N GLY A 47 5.53 26.19 2.78
CA GLY A 47 4.83 27.42 2.36
C GLY A 47 5.39 28.10 1.10
N ILE A 48 6.59 27.72 0.63
CA ILE A 48 7.31 28.42 -0.44
C ILE A 48 7.19 27.69 -1.81
N GLY A 49 6.46 26.57 -1.89
CA GLY A 49 6.22 25.89 -3.17
C GLY A 49 7.45 25.19 -3.79
N PHE A 50 8.45 24.88 -2.98
CA PHE A 50 9.63 24.10 -3.39
C PHE A 50 9.28 22.65 -3.77
N THR A 51 10.09 22.01 -4.63
CA THR A 51 9.98 20.57 -4.90
C THR A 51 10.37 19.74 -3.68
N ALA A 52 9.83 18.52 -3.53
CA ALA A 52 10.08 17.67 -2.35
C ALA A 52 11.58 17.46 -2.05
N GLU A 53 12.41 17.35 -3.09
CA GLU A 53 13.87 17.21 -2.98
C GLU A 53 14.55 18.48 -2.45
N GLN A 54 14.11 19.66 -2.90
CA GLN A 54 14.60 20.96 -2.41
C GLN A 54 14.16 21.22 -0.97
N GLN A 55 12.96 20.76 -0.59
CA GLN A 55 12.48 20.84 0.78
C GLN A 55 13.33 19.98 1.72
N GLN A 56 13.63 18.75 1.32
CA GLN A 56 14.48 17.82 2.07
C GLN A 56 15.89 18.37 2.29
N ALA A 57 16.54 18.90 1.24
CA ALA A 57 17.89 19.45 1.35
C ALA A 57 17.98 20.68 2.28
N ASN A 58 16.97 21.56 2.25
CA ASN A 58 16.91 22.72 3.16
C ASN A 58 16.70 22.30 4.61
N ILE A 59 15.80 21.34 4.86
CA ILE A 59 15.53 20.82 6.20
C ILE A 59 16.77 20.09 6.74
N GLU A 60 17.46 19.30 5.92
CA GLU A 60 18.72 18.64 6.29
C GLU A 60 19.81 19.65 6.71
N GLN A 61 19.98 20.73 5.95
CA GLN A 61 20.94 21.79 6.27
C GLN A 61 20.59 22.51 7.58
N GLN A 62 19.31 22.67 7.90
CA GLN A 62 18.88 23.30 9.16
C GLN A 62 19.00 22.34 10.35
N LEU A 63 18.68 21.07 10.15
CA LEU A 63 18.81 20.03 11.18
C LEU A 63 20.29 19.76 11.55
N SER A 64 21.22 19.88 10.60
CA SER A 64 22.66 19.74 10.86
C SER A 64 23.26 20.88 11.70
N ARG A 65 22.54 22.00 11.88
CA ARG A 65 22.95 23.14 12.72
C ARG A 65 22.42 23.05 14.16
N LEU A 66 21.64 22.02 14.49
CA LEU A 66 21.10 21.83 15.84
C LEU A 66 22.18 21.34 16.82
N SER A 67 21.96 21.59 18.11
CA SER A 67 22.92 21.23 19.17
C SER A 67 23.05 19.70 19.32
N PRO A 68 24.19 19.20 19.84
CA PRO A 68 24.40 17.77 20.05
C PRO A 68 23.35 17.11 20.96
N GLU A 69 22.78 17.85 21.91
CA GLU A 69 21.70 17.39 22.78
C GLU A 69 20.39 17.17 22.00
N ALA A 70 20.11 18.00 20.99
CA ALA A 70 18.95 17.85 20.12
C ALA A 70 19.04 16.59 19.25
N ILE A 71 20.23 16.02 19.02
CA ILE A 71 20.39 14.80 18.22
C ILE A 71 19.63 13.65 18.87
N ALA A 72 19.72 13.48 20.20
CA ALA A 72 19.01 12.41 20.92
C ALA A 72 17.48 12.56 20.81
N ASP A 73 16.99 13.80 20.98
CA ASP A 73 15.57 14.13 20.82
C ASP A 73 15.08 13.90 19.38
N LEU A 74 15.92 14.19 18.38
CA LEU A 74 15.65 13.89 16.98
C LEU A 74 15.58 12.38 16.72
N GLN A 75 16.49 11.57 17.28
CA GLN A 75 16.39 10.10 17.12
C GLN A 75 15.07 9.58 17.70
N MET A 76 14.68 10.09 18.87
CA MET A 76 13.44 9.70 19.51
C MET A 76 12.20 10.15 18.70
N LEU A 77 12.26 11.35 18.11
CA LEU A 77 11.22 11.84 17.20
C LEU A 77 11.11 10.96 15.95
N GLN A 78 12.23 10.60 15.32
CA GLN A 78 12.25 9.71 14.16
C GLN A 78 11.58 8.36 14.47
N VAL A 79 12.00 7.71 15.56
CA VAL A 79 11.46 6.39 15.95
C VAL A 79 9.95 6.47 16.23
N LYS A 80 9.48 7.54 16.88
CA LYS A 80 8.03 7.71 17.12
C LYS A 80 7.26 7.95 15.82
N MET A 81 7.81 8.75 14.89
CA MET A 81 7.18 8.97 13.60
C MET A 81 7.09 7.68 12.78
N GLU A 82 8.16 6.89 12.71
CA GLU A 82 8.15 5.59 12.03
C GLU A 82 7.13 4.61 12.65
N ARG A 83 7.02 4.60 13.98
CA ARG A 83 6.02 3.79 14.70
C ARG A 83 4.60 4.22 14.38
N GLU A 84 4.32 5.53 14.37
CA GLU A 84 3.00 6.05 14.02
C GLU A 84 2.65 5.80 12.55
N GLN A 85 3.61 5.92 11.64
CA GLN A 85 3.42 5.52 10.23
C GLN A 85 3.05 4.04 10.11
N THR A 86 3.80 3.17 10.77
CA THR A 86 3.56 1.72 10.76
C THR A 86 2.18 1.39 11.30
N ARG A 87 1.79 2.03 12.40
CA ARG A 87 0.46 1.88 13.01
C ARG A 87 -0.67 2.33 12.09
N ARG A 88 -0.52 3.47 11.39
CA ARG A 88 -1.52 3.95 10.42
C ARG A 88 -1.68 2.98 9.25
N LEU A 89 -0.56 2.47 8.74
CA LEU A 89 -0.57 1.46 7.69
C LEU A 89 -1.26 0.18 8.16
N GLU A 90 -0.97 -0.29 9.38
CA GLU A 90 -1.63 -1.44 9.98
C GLU A 90 -3.14 -1.24 10.10
N LEU A 91 -3.59 -0.06 10.58
CA LEU A 91 -5.02 0.26 10.68
C LEU A 91 -5.70 0.30 9.32
N GLN A 92 -5.08 0.91 8.30
CA GLN A 92 -5.62 0.94 6.94
C GLN A 92 -5.71 -0.47 6.35
N LEU A 93 -4.68 -1.31 6.54
CA LEU A 93 -4.69 -2.68 6.06
C LEU A 93 -5.73 -3.53 6.80
N ALA A 94 -5.89 -3.34 8.11
CA ALA A 94 -6.92 -4.01 8.90
C ALA A 94 -8.33 -3.62 8.44
N ASP A 95 -8.56 -2.33 8.17
CA ASP A 95 -9.81 -1.81 7.64
C ASP A 95 -10.13 -2.44 6.27
N GLN A 96 -9.18 -2.40 5.33
CA GLN A 96 -9.32 -3.05 4.01
C GLN A 96 -9.58 -4.56 4.11
N GLN A 97 -8.92 -5.25 5.04
CA GLN A 97 -9.17 -6.68 5.26
C GLN A 97 -10.58 -6.92 5.82
N SER A 98 -11.06 -6.04 6.71
CA SER A 98 -12.41 -6.13 7.29
C SER A 98 -13.51 -5.89 6.25
N GLU A 99 -13.32 -4.93 5.34
CA GLU A 99 -14.22 -4.67 4.22
C GLU A 99 -14.32 -5.88 3.28
N GLN A 100 -13.18 -6.48 2.94
CA GLN A 100 -13.13 -7.69 2.12
C GLN A 100 -13.80 -8.88 2.82
N ALA A 101 -13.55 -9.06 4.12
CA ALA A 101 -14.17 -10.11 4.91
C ALA A 101 -15.70 -9.98 4.96
N THR A 102 -16.20 -8.76 5.17
CA THR A 102 -17.64 -8.45 5.20
C THR A 102 -18.30 -8.72 3.85
N THR A 103 -17.65 -8.32 2.75
CA THR A 103 -18.12 -8.58 1.39
C THR A 103 -18.23 -10.09 1.13
N GLN A 104 -17.20 -10.85 1.51
CA GLN A 104 -17.18 -12.30 1.33
C GLN A 104 -18.20 -13.02 2.23
N GLN A 105 -18.41 -12.53 3.44
CA GLN A 105 -19.44 -13.05 4.33
C GLN A 105 -20.84 -12.85 3.72
N THR A 106 -21.13 -11.68 3.17
CA THR A 106 -22.40 -11.40 2.48
C THR A 106 -22.62 -12.30 1.26
N ILE A 107 -21.54 -12.70 0.57
CA ILE A 107 -21.63 -13.68 -0.52
C ILE A 107 -21.96 -15.06 0.03
N ARG A 108 -21.21 -15.53 1.03
CA ARG A 108 -21.41 -16.84 1.68
C ARG A 108 -22.79 -16.98 2.30
N GLU A 109 -23.31 -15.93 2.93
CA GLU A 109 -24.66 -15.89 3.50
C GLU A 109 -25.73 -15.98 2.40
N GLY A 110 -25.51 -15.34 1.25
CA GLY A 110 -26.35 -15.50 0.07
C GLY A 110 -26.33 -16.93 -0.47
N ASP A 111 -25.16 -17.56 -0.53
CA ASP A 111 -24.98 -18.92 -1.05
C ASP A 111 -25.48 -20.01 -0.07
N THR A 112 -25.60 -19.70 1.21
CA THR A 112 -26.14 -20.60 2.24
C THR A 112 -27.60 -20.32 2.58
N ASN A 113 -28.24 -19.41 1.85
CA ASN A 113 -29.64 -19.06 2.07
C ASN A 113 -30.56 -20.28 1.88
N HIS A 114 -31.60 -20.37 2.71
CA HIS A 114 -32.63 -21.40 2.61
C HIS A 114 -33.49 -21.27 1.35
N ASP A 115 -33.62 -20.06 0.82
CA ASP A 115 -34.28 -19.80 -0.46
C ASP A 115 -33.38 -20.23 -1.63
N GLU A 116 -33.86 -21.22 -2.38
CA GLU A 116 -33.18 -21.79 -3.54
C GLU A 116 -32.94 -20.77 -4.65
N TYR A 117 -33.88 -19.83 -4.87
CA TYR A 117 -33.73 -18.78 -5.88
C TYR A 117 -32.55 -17.87 -5.56
N VAL A 118 -32.46 -17.41 -4.30
CA VAL A 118 -31.37 -16.54 -3.83
C VAL A 118 -30.02 -17.26 -3.94
N ARG A 119 -29.97 -18.52 -3.50
CA ARG A 119 -28.78 -19.36 -3.52
C ARG A 119 -28.19 -19.56 -4.92
N HIS A 120 -29.03 -19.70 -5.94
CA HIS A 120 -28.55 -19.97 -7.30
C HIS A 120 -28.35 -18.71 -8.17
N THR A 121 -28.97 -17.58 -7.82
CA THR A 121 -28.96 -16.37 -8.67
C THR A 121 -27.54 -15.83 -8.91
N ARG A 122 -26.73 -15.66 -7.84
CA ARG A 122 -25.37 -15.11 -7.96
C ARG A 122 -24.42 -16.08 -8.70
N PRO A 123 -24.38 -17.39 -8.37
CA PRO A 123 -23.59 -18.35 -9.14
C PRO A 123 -24.02 -18.47 -10.61
N LEU A 124 -25.31 -18.35 -10.91
CA LEU A 124 -25.81 -18.36 -12.30
C LEU A 124 -25.31 -17.15 -13.07
N MET A 125 -25.43 -15.96 -12.51
CA MET A 125 -24.96 -14.72 -13.12
C MET A 125 -23.45 -14.77 -13.40
N ALA A 126 -22.65 -15.30 -12.46
CA ALA A 126 -21.21 -15.49 -12.64
C ALA A 126 -20.88 -16.47 -13.79
N ARG A 127 -21.58 -17.61 -13.86
CA ARG A 127 -21.38 -18.59 -14.94
C ARG A 127 -21.76 -18.03 -16.31
N GLN A 128 -22.90 -17.34 -16.41
CA GLN A 128 -23.36 -16.73 -17.65
C GLN A 128 -22.40 -15.63 -18.12
N SER A 129 -21.92 -14.80 -17.21
CA SER A 129 -20.89 -13.79 -17.46
C SER A 129 -19.60 -14.41 -18.00
N TRP A 130 -19.11 -15.49 -17.38
CA TRP A 130 -17.92 -16.20 -17.86
C TRP A 130 -18.11 -16.79 -19.26
N GLN A 131 -19.25 -17.46 -19.50
CA GLN A 131 -19.57 -18.05 -20.81
C GLN A 131 -19.71 -16.97 -21.89
N ALA A 132 -20.38 -15.86 -21.59
CA ALA A 132 -20.56 -14.75 -22.52
C ALA A 132 -19.22 -14.08 -22.86
N GLY A 133 -18.38 -13.81 -21.86
CA GLY A 133 -17.04 -13.24 -22.07
C GLY A 133 -16.13 -14.17 -22.88
N ALA A 134 -16.11 -15.48 -22.55
CA ALA A 134 -15.33 -16.46 -23.30
C ALA A 134 -15.81 -16.58 -24.76
N LEU A 135 -17.13 -16.64 -24.98
CA LEU A 135 -17.71 -16.68 -26.32
C LEU A 135 -17.37 -15.43 -27.13
N TYR A 136 -17.47 -14.24 -26.53
CA TYR A 136 -17.08 -12.98 -27.15
C TYR A 136 -15.62 -13.00 -27.61
N ILE A 137 -14.69 -13.35 -26.71
CA ILE A 137 -13.26 -13.40 -27.04
C ILE A 137 -12.99 -14.37 -28.19
N VAL A 138 -13.51 -15.60 -28.10
CA VAL A 138 -13.29 -16.64 -29.13
C VAL A 138 -13.88 -16.20 -30.47
N LEU A 139 -15.14 -15.74 -30.49
CA LEU A 139 -15.83 -15.34 -31.70
C LEU A 139 -15.10 -14.20 -32.42
N PHE A 140 -14.75 -13.14 -31.71
CA PHE A 140 -14.10 -11.98 -32.31
C PHE A 140 -12.65 -12.26 -32.70
N THR A 141 -11.96 -13.17 -31.99
CA THR A 141 -10.64 -13.64 -32.40
C THR A 141 -10.72 -14.42 -33.72
N VAL A 142 -11.69 -15.33 -33.85
CA VAL A 142 -11.90 -16.10 -35.09
C VAL A 142 -12.27 -15.16 -36.24
N LEU A 143 -13.20 -14.23 -36.02
CA LEU A 143 -13.61 -13.26 -37.04
C LEU A 143 -12.42 -12.41 -37.52
N SER A 144 -11.58 -11.94 -36.60
CA SER A 144 -10.35 -11.21 -36.94
C SER A 144 -9.36 -12.06 -37.74
N ALA A 145 -9.17 -13.34 -37.39
CA ALA A 145 -8.32 -14.25 -38.14
C ALA A 145 -8.77 -14.45 -39.60
N PHE A 146 -10.08 -14.34 -39.87
CA PHE A 146 -10.64 -14.35 -41.22
C PHE A 146 -10.75 -12.96 -41.86
N GLY A 147 -10.13 -11.92 -41.28
CA GLY A 147 -10.14 -10.55 -41.80
C GLY A 147 -11.48 -9.82 -41.62
N LYS A 148 -12.40 -10.35 -40.80
CA LYS A 148 -13.72 -9.77 -40.53
C LYS A 148 -13.71 -9.03 -39.19
N GLY A 149 -13.09 -7.85 -39.16
CA GLY A 149 -13.13 -6.94 -38.01
C GLY A 149 -11.87 -6.92 -37.13
N PRO A 150 -11.82 -6.01 -36.14
CA PRO A 150 -10.58 -5.67 -35.43
C PRO A 150 -10.16 -6.65 -34.33
N GLY A 151 -10.95 -7.70 -34.04
CA GLY A 151 -10.71 -8.61 -32.92
C GLY A 151 -11.47 -8.20 -31.65
N PRO A 152 -11.25 -8.92 -30.53
CA PRO A 152 -11.96 -8.65 -29.29
C PRO A 152 -11.42 -7.38 -28.62
N ASP A 153 -12.32 -6.46 -28.29
CA ASP A 153 -12.01 -5.31 -27.45
C ASP A 153 -11.82 -5.73 -25.99
N VAL A 154 -10.72 -5.25 -25.38
CA VAL A 154 -10.33 -5.63 -24.01
C VAL A 154 -11.30 -5.03 -22.99
N GLU A 155 -11.73 -3.79 -23.16
CA GLU A 155 -12.65 -3.15 -22.21
C GLU A 155 -14.00 -3.87 -22.16
N MET A 156 -14.54 -4.26 -23.31
CA MET A 156 -15.76 -5.05 -23.42
C MET A 156 -15.58 -6.44 -22.78
N ALA A 157 -14.45 -7.12 -23.01
CA ALA A 157 -14.17 -8.42 -22.40
C ALA A 157 -14.12 -8.31 -20.86
N MET A 158 -13.45 -7.27 -20.33
CA MET A 158 -13.36 -7.00 -18.89
C MET A 158 -14.73 -6.70 -18.29
N LEU A 159 -15.54 -5.87 -18.96
CA LEU A 159 -16.90 -5.55 -18.54
C LEU A 159 -17.77 -6.81 -18.46
N MET A 160 -17.73 -7.65 -19.49
CA MET A 160 -18.48 -8.91 -19.52
C MET A 160 -18.05 -9.90 -18.44
N LEU A 161 -16.77 -9.95 -18.08
CA LEU A 161 -16.21 -10.84 -17.05
C LEU A 161 -16.34 -10.30 -15.62
N THR A 162 -16.75 -9.03 -15.45
CA THR A 162 -16.82 -8.37 -14.13
C THR A 162 -17.67 -9.14 -13.11
N PRO A 163 -18.89 -9.64 -13.43
CA PRO A 163 -19.67 -10.45 -12.50
C PRO A 163 -18.99 -11.77 -12.10
N ALA A 164 -18.34 -12.45 -13.06
CA ALA A 164 -17.62 -13.69 -12.80
C ALA A 164 -16.44 -13.46 -11.83
N TRP A 165 -15.70 -12.37 -12.01
CA TRP A 165 -14.59 -12.01 -11.12
C TRP A 165 -15.02 -11.53 -9.75
N ALA A 166 -16.12 -10.78 -9.67
CA ALA A 166 -16.71 -10.40 -8.39
C ALA A 166 -17.11 -11.64 -7.58
N TYR A 167 -17.71 -12.65 -8.22
CA TYR A 167 -18.13 -13.90 -7.57
C TYR A 167 -16.96 -14.79 -7.14
N MET A 168 -15.92 -14.96 -7.98
CA MET A 168 -14.73 -15.73 -7.61
C MET A 168 -13.87 -15.05 -6.53
N GLY A 169 -14.25 -13.84 -6.13
CA GLY A 169 -13.50 -12.97 -5.24
C GLY A 169 -12.45 -12.19 -6.01
N LEU A 170 -12.57 -10.86 -5.98
CA LEU A 170 -11.50 -9.94 -6.36
C LEU A 170 -10.32 -10.19 -5.42
N ARG A 171 -9.43 -11.10 -5.80
CA ARG A 171 -8.13 -11.21 -5.15
C ARG A 171 -7.39 -9.92 -5.48
N THR A 172 -6.89 -9.23 -4.45
CA THR A 172 -5.84 -8.22 -4.64
C THR A 172 -4.78 -8.83 -5.55
N LEU A 173 -4.24 -8.09 -6.53
CA LEU A 173 -3.20 -8.60 -7.45
C LEU A 173 -2.01 -9.26 -6.73
N ASP A 174 -1.78 -8.88 -5.48
CA ASP A 174 -0.83 -9.49 -4.52
C ASP A 174 -1.16 -10.95 -4.11
N GLY A 175 -2.33 -11.47 -4.46
CA GLY A 175 -2.67 -12.89 -4.37
C GLY A 175 -2.06 -13.75 -5.48
N PHE A 176 -1.55 -13.11 -6.55
CA PHE A 176 -0.75 -13.72 -7.61
C PHE A 176 0.76 -13.47 -7.42
N ALA A 177 1.16 -12.87 -6.28
CA ALA A 177 2.57 -12.73 -5.94
C ALA A 177 3.21 -14.13 -5.73
N PRO A 178 4.48 -14.35 -6.10
CA PRO A 178 5.16 -15.63 -5.97
C PRO A 178 5.22 -16.20 -4.53
N HIS A 179 4.90 -15.38 -3.53
CA HIS A 179 4.97 -15.76 -2.12
C HIS A 179 3.59 -15.61 -1.47
N PRO A 180 2.94 -16.73 -1.07
CA PRO A 180 1.65 -16.73 -0.39
C PRO A 180 1.65 -15.83 0.84
N LYS A 181 0.51 -15.17 1.11
CA LYS A 181 0.34 -14.23 2.25
C LYS A 181 0.40 -14.92 3.62
N ALA A 182 0.26 -16.25 3.65
CA ALA A 182 0.40 -17.06 4.85
C ALA A 182 1.65 -17.94 4.75
N SER A 183 2.36 -18.06 5.87
CA SER A 183 3.58 -18.87 6.11
C SER A 183 4.90 -18.13 5.95
N GLY A 184 5.83 -18.41 6.88
CA GLY A 184 7.16 -17.83 7.03
C GLY A 184 8.13 -18.01 5.86
N GLN A 185 7.65 -18.26 4.64
CA GLN A 185 8.43 -18.26 3.41
C GLN A 185 9.01 -16.89 3.07
N LYS A 186 8.35 -15.78 3.47
CA LYS A 186 8.92 -14.43 3.34
C LYS A 186 10.18 -14.25 4.19
N VAL A 187 10.20 -14.82 5.39
CA VAL A 187 11.38 -14.79 6.29
C VAL A 187 12.48 -15.68 5.74
N GLY A 188 12.13 -16.88 5.24
CA GLY A 188 13.08 -17.77 4.57
C GLY A 188 13.74 -17.13 3.35
N ALA A 189 12.97 -16.52 2.44
CA ALA A 189 13.51 -15.89 1.24
C ALA A 189 14.44 -14.70 1.56
N VAL A 190 14.12 -13.90 2.59
CA VAL A 190 14.98 -12.79 3.04
C VAL A 190 16.27 -13.31 3.66
N ILE A 191 16.21 -14.35 4.50
CA ILE A 191 17.39 -14.97 5.10
C ILE A 191 18.27 -15.61 4.03
N THR A 192 17.70 -16.43 3.14
CA THR A 192 18.44 -17.08 2.05
C THR A 192 19.03 -16.06 1.07
N GLY A 193 18.29 -14.99 0.74
CA GLY A 193 18.79 -13.92 -0.13
C GLY A 193 19.94 -13.13 0.50
N THR A 194 19.91 -12.91 1.82
CA THR A 194 20.97 -12.20 2.55
C THR A 194 22.21 -13.07 2.70
N VAL A 195 22.04 -14.35 3.02
CA VAL A 195 23.12 -15.34 3.11
C VAL A 195 23.79 -15.56 1.76
N SER A 196 23.00 -15.67 0.68
CA SER A 196 23.54 -15.82 -0.67
C SER A 196 24.34 -14.58 -1.11
N LYS A 197 23.88 -13.36 -0.78
CA LYS A 197 24.62 -12.12 -1.05
C LYS A 197 25.90 -11.99 -0.23
N LEU A 198 25.91 -12.49 1.00
CA LEU A 198 27.13 -12.55 1.84
C LEU A 198 28.14 -13.55 1.28
N LEU A 199 27.69 -14.73 0.84
CA LEU A 199 28.56 -15.77 0.26
C LEU A 199 29.14 -15.38 -1.10
N THR A 200 28.43 -14.59 -1.91
CA THR A 200 28.94 -14.10 -3.20
C THR A 200 29.84 -12.86 -3.08
N ARG A 201 29.78 -12.11 -1.97
CA ARG A 201 30.70 -11.00 -1.69
C ARG A 201 32.04 -11.44 -1.09
N GLY A 202 32.17 -12.71 -0.70
CA GLY A 202 33.38 -13.30 -0.13
C GLY A 202 34.27 -14.06 -1.12
N LYS A 203 34.03 -13.91 -2.43
CA LYS A 203 34.92 -14.39 -3.50
C LYS A 203 35.47 -13.21 -4.29
#